data_AF-A0AAE7AH73-F1
#
_entry.id   AF-A0AAE7AH73-F1
#
_cell.length_a   1.000
_cell.length_b   1.000
_cell.length_c   1.000
_cell.angle_alpha   90.00
_cell.angle_beta   90.00
_cell.angle_gamma   90.00
#
_symmetry.space_group_name_H-M   'P 1'
#
loop_
_entity.id
_entity.type
_entity.pdbx_description
1 polymer ?
#
loop_
_entity_poly.entity_id
_entity_poly.type
_entity_poly.pdbx_seq_one_letter_code
_entity_poly.pdbx_strand_id
1 'polypeptide(L)'
;MSIRPWRLLFLLLCALSLAAPVAGGLLLLLLEGLAKGHVSLLLAQPGLWHSMGLSLWVAGASTLGALLFTALLLARGEGRPWMRGLRRLLSPLLALPHVAFAIGVAFLLAPSGWLLRLISPALTGFDLPPDWQTLRDPWGLGLILALILKETSFLLLMALSALDPARVSRQQWLGQTMGFSGPQIWWSLLLPALWPALRLPLYAVAAYGLGVVDLALLLGPDAPAPLAVRLWLWYQDPDLQWRGASASGALLLLALNLLLLAALRLLEWSHGALGKARWLDGRRSLPSPWPERLTRAGVWVLLAINLLVLASLLLWSLARRWSFPALWPSEWSGRHWLELLPTLGPLLWQSLWLALLCAGLSLLLAVLALEAQQGRRPHHSQWPLWLICLPLLLPQTSLLFGLRLQIDWLGVVDGIGPGWVLWSQLLFVFPYVYLCLHGPYRQFDDRLTRAALSLGASPWRAWWQVKGPLLARPLLFAFGVGAAVSLAQYLPTLLFGAGRVVTITTEAVAIGSGLNRRLAGLYGLLQLLLPLFIYGLVLWLPRRINPALRH
;
A
#
# COMPACT_ATOMS: atom_id res chain seq x y z
N MET A 1 -22.20 -16.35 -30.60
CA MET A 1 -22.24 -16.64 -29.15
C MET A 1 -23.10 -15.58 -28.47
N SER A 2 -24.35 -15.93 -28.12
CA SER A 2 -25.26 -15.03 -27.38
C SER A 2 -24.62 -14.69 -26.03
N ILE A 3 -24.50 -13.39 -25.74
CA ILE A 3 -24.04 -12.89 -24.44
C ILE A 3 -25.11 -13.32 -23.42
N ARG A 4 -24.79 -14.27 -22.55
CA ARG A 4 -25.74 -14.72 -21.54
C ARG A 4 -26.12 -13.52 -20.65
N PRO A 5 -27.43 -13.23 -20.44
CA PRO A 5 -27.91 -12.03 -19.75
C PRO A 5 -27.39 -11.91 -18.30
N TRP A 6 -27.11 -13.04 -17.64
CA TRP A 6 -26.55 -13.06 -16.29
C TRP A 6 -25.19 -12.34 -16.18
N ARG A 7 -24.38 -12.30 -17.25
CA ARG A 7 -23.05 -11.65 -17.21
C ARG A 7 -23.18 -10.13 -17.08
N LEU A 8 -24.17 -9.53 -17.75
CA LEU A 8 -24.46 -8.10 -17.64
C LEU A 8 -25.01 -7.78 -16.26
N LEU A 9 -25.99 -8.56 -15.80
CA LEU A 9 -26.59 -8.37 -14.47
C LEU A 9 -25.56 -8.53 -13.36
N PHE A 10 -24.70 -9.54 -13.43
CA PHE A 10 -23.62 -9.74 -12.45
C PHE A 10 -22.64 -8.56 -12.42
N LEU A 11 -22.22 -8.07 -13.59
CA LEU A 11 -21.37 -6.90 -13.67
C LEU A 11 -22.07 -5.63 -13.16
N LEU A 12 -23.35 -5.43 -13.44
CA LEU A 12 -24.08 -4.29 -12.90
C LEU A 12 -24.25 -4.40 -11.38
N LEU A 13 -24.54 -5.59 -10.85
CA LEU A 13 -24.66 -5.84 -9.42
C LEU A 13 -23.33 -5.62 -8.70
N CYS A 14 -22.22 -6.11 -9.26
CA CYS A 14 -20.89 -5.84 -8.71
C CYS A 14 -20.59 -4.32 -8.72
N ALA A 15 -20.92 -3.63 -9.81
CA ALA A 15 -20.67 -2.19 -9.96
C ALA A 15 -21.47 -1.42 -8.92
N LEU A 16 -22.75 -1.74 -8.77
CA LEU A 16 -23.62 -1.15 -7.77
C LEU A 16 -23.12 -1.46 -6.36
N SER A 17 -22.71 -2.70 -6.07
CA SER A 17 -22.24 -3.09 -4.73
C SER A 17 -20.97 -2.36 -4.28
N LEU A 18 -20.09 -1.96 -5.21
CA LEU A 18 -18.86 -1.23 -4.91
C LEU A 18 -19.05 0.28 -5.02
N ALA A 19 -19.73 0.76 -6.06
CA ALA A 19 -19.88 2.18 -6.33
C ALA A 19 -20.98 2.83 -5.48
N ALA A 20 -22.07 2.14 -5.16
CA ALA A 20 -23.18 2.74 -4.40
C ALA A 20 -22.79 3.11 -2.96
N PRO A 21 -22.04 2.28 -2.20
CA PRO A 21 -21.54 2.69 -0.90
C PRO A 21 -20.59 3.89 -0.98
N VAL A 22 -19.64 3.84 -1.92
CA VAL A 22 -18.68 4.94 -2.10
C VAL A 22 -19.40 6.24 -2.48
N ALA A 23 -20.33 6.19 -3.43
CA ALA A 23 -21.08 7.37 -3.88
C ALA A 23 -22.00 7.91 -2.79
N GLY A 24 -22.75 7.05 -2.09
CA GLY A 24 -23.63 7.46 -1.00
C GLY A 24 -22.86 8.01 0.19
N GLY A 25 -21.74 7.38 0.57
CA GLY A 25 -20.86 7.89 1.61
C GLY A 25 -20.23 9.24 1.25
N LEU A 26 -19.78 9.43 0.01
CA LEU A 26 -19.27 10.73 -0.46
C LEU A 26 -20.36 11.80 -0.51
N LEU A 27 -21.59 11.44 -0.91
CA LEU A 27 -22.71 12.37 -0.92
C LEU A 27 -23.05 12.85 0.49
N LEU A 28 -23.15 11.93 1.45
CA LEU A 28 -23.44 12.28 2.84
C LEU A 28 -22.29 13.06 3.47
N LEU A 29 -21.03 12.71 3.15
CA LEU A 29 -19.87 13.50 3.56
C LEU A 29 -19.95 14.94 3.01
N LEU A 30 -20.45 15.12 1.79
CA LEU A 30 -20.64 16.44 1.19
C LEU A 30 -21.75 17.23 1.89
N LEU A 31 -22.87 16.59 2.20
CA LEU A 31 -24.00 17.22 2.88
C LEU A 31 -23.64 17.63 4.32
N GLU A 32 -23.10 16.71 5.11
CA GLU A 32 -22.72 16.95 6.51
C GLU A 32 -21.48 17.82 6.63
N GLY A 33 -20.51 17.64 5.73
CA GLY A 33 -19.24 18.36 5.75
C GLY A 33 -19.36 19.84 5.37
N LEU A 34 -20.40 20.22 4.63
CA LEU A 34 -20.69 21.63 4.26
C LEU A 34 -21.62 22.34 5.25
N ALA A 35 -22.09 21.66 6.30
CA ALA A 35 -22.93 22.27 7.32
C ALA A 35 -22.18 23.42 8.02
N LYS A 36 -22.79 24.62 8.05
CA LYS A 36 -22.15 25.85 8.53
C LYS A 36 -21.54 25.72 9.93
N GLY A 37 -22.25 25.05 10.86
CA GLY A 37 -21.78 24.86 12.24
C GLY A 37 -20.54 23.96 12.34
N HIS A 38 -20.48 22.89 11.55
CA HIS A 38 -19.33 22.00 11.50
C HIS A 38 -18.11 22.69 10.87
N VAL A 39 -18.32 23.45 9.80
CA VAL A 39 -17.27 24.23 9.13
C VAL A 39 -16.72 25.32 10.04
N SER A 40 -17.59 26.06 10.76
CA SER A 40 -17.11 27.09 11.70
C SER A 40 -16.32 26.49 12.85
N LEU A 41 -16.75 25.33 13.38
CA LEU A 41 -16.01 24.62 14.43
C LEU A 41 -14.65 24.15 13.94
N LEU A 42 -14.57 23.60 12.72
CA LEU A 42 -13.33 23.18 12.09
C LEU A 42 -12.36 24.35 11.88
N LEU A 43 -12.83 25.45 11.29
CA LEU A 43 -11.99 26.62 10.98
C LEU A 43 -11.49 27.34 12.25
N ALA A 44 -12.21 27.22 13.36
CA ALA A 44 -11.78 27.74 14.64
C ALA A 44 -10.63 26.94 15.28
N GLN A 45 -10.30 25.75 14.76
CA GLN A 45 -9.29 24.90 15.38
C GLN A 45 -7.86 25.42 15.21
N PRO A 46 -7.09 25.55 16.31
CA PRO A 46 -5.70 25.96 16.23
C PRO A 46 -4.86 24.92 15.47
N GLY A 47 -3.92 25.41 14.67
CA GLY A 47 -2.98 24.58 13.92
C GLY A 47 -3.61 23.79 12.75
N LEU A 48 -4.88 24.03 12.38
CA LEU A 48 -5.52 23.36 11.24
C LEU A 48 -4.69 23.54 9.96
N TRP A 49 -4.33 24.78 9.64
CA TRP A 49 -3.55 25.12 8.44
C TRP A 49 -2.19 24.44 8.42
N HIS A 50 -1.52 24.35 9.57
CA HIS A 50 -0.26 23.61 9.69
C HIS A 50 -0.47 22.12 9.44
N SER A 51 -1.56 21.53 9.98
CA SER A 51 -1.88 20.11 9.79
C SER A 51 -2.19 19.79 8.32
N MET A 52 -2.86 20.71 7.62
CA MET A 52 -3.12 20.63 6.17
C MET A 52 -1.82 20.70 5.36
N GLY A 53 -0.98 21.70 5.65
CA GLY A 53 0.30 21.89 4.98
C GLY A 53 1.24 20.71 5.20
N LEU A 54 1.30 20.20 6.44
CA LEU A 54 2.05 19.01 6.81
C LEU A 54 1.54 17.75 6.06
N SER A 55 0.23 17.53 5.99
CA SER A 55 -0.34 16.41 5.22
C SER A 55 0.02 16.48 3.74
N LEU A 56 -0.10 17.66 3.11
CA LEU A 56 0.31 17.86 1.71
C LEU A 56 1.82 17.66 1.52
N TRP A 57 2.63 18.18 2.44
CA TRP A 57 4.08 18.03 2.42
C TRP A 57 4.49 16.57 2.51
N VAL A 58 3.99 15.85 3.52
CA VAL A 58 4.31 14.42 3.72
C VAL A 58 3.86 13.59 2.53
N ALA A 59 2.61 13.75 2.07
CA ALA A 59 2.08 12.99 0.93
C ALA A 59 2.80 13.33 -0.38
N GLY A 60 3.03 14.62 -0.65
CA GLY A 60 3.72 15.08 -1.86
C GLY A 60 5.18 14.67 -1.88
N ALA A 61 5.93 14.93 -0.82
CA ALA A 61 7.36 14.62 -0.72
C ALA A 61 7.60 13.10 -0.78
N SER A 62 6.79 12.30 -0.07
CA SER A 62 6.94 10.84 -0.12
C SER A 62 6.58 10.25 -1.49
N THR A 63 5.50 10.72 -2.13
CA THR A 63 5.08 10.28 -3.47
C THR A 63 6.11 10.62 -4.53
N LEU A 64 6.60 11.86 -4.54
CA LEU A 64 7.64 12.30 -5.48
C LEU A 64 8.98 11.62 -5.20
N GLY A 65 9.34 11.43 -3.93
CA GLY A 65 10.54 10.69 -3.52
C GLY A 65 10.49 9.23 -3.97
N ALA A 66 9.36 8.54 -3.78
CA ALA A 66 9.18 7.16 -4.22
C ALA A 66 9.17 7.03 -5.75
N LEU A 67 8.56 7.98 -6.47
CA LEU A 67 8.60 8.05 -7.93
C LEU A 67 10.04 8.26 -8.43
N LEU A 68 10.76 9.24 -7.87
CA LEU A 68 12.15 9.54 -8.24
C LEU A 68 13.06 8.35 -7.95
N PHE A 69 12.88 7.69 -6.82
CA PHE A 69 13.72 6.55 -6.47
C PHE A 69 13.40 5.33 -7.37
N THR A 70 12.12 5.05 -7.65
CA THR A 70 11.70 4.06 -8.63
C THR A 70 12.28 4.33 -10.02
N ALA A 71 12.22 5.59 -10.46
CA ALA A 71 12.77 6.07 -11.72
C ALA A 71 14.27 5.77 -11.84
N LEU A 72 15.02 6.15 -10.82
CA LEU A 72 16.46 5.93 -10.72
C LEU A 72 16.82 4.44 -10.72
N LEU A 73 16.07 3.60 -10.00
CA LEU A 73 16.26 2.16 -9.94
C LEU A 73 16.05 1.52 -11.32
N LEU A 74 14.99 1.89 -12.04
CA LEU A 74 14.71 1.37 -13.38
C LEU A 74 15.75 1.83 -14.41
N ALA A 75 16.11 3.12 -14.39
CA ALA A 75 17.06 3.70 -15.34
C ALA A 75 18.46 3.07 -15.28
N ARG A 76 18.85 2.53 -14.11
CA ARG A 76 20.22 2.02 -13.86
C ARG A 76 20.29 0.52 -13.57
N GLY A 77 19.15 -0.12 -13.31
CA GLY A 77 19.11 -1.51 -12.92
C GLY A 77 19.00 -2.51 -14.07
N GLU A 78 18.64 -2.07 -15.28
CA GLU A 78 18.46 -2.99 -16.39
C GLU A 78 19.75 -3.75 -16.73
N GLY A 79 19.62 -5.07 -16.93
CA GLY A 79 20.75 -5.97 -17.18
C GLY A 79 21.68 -6.23 -15.98
N ARG A 80 21.54 -5.52 -14.85
CA ARG A 80 22.42 -5.68 -13.69
C ARG A 80 22.02 -6.87 -12.81
N PRO A 81 22.99 -7.59 -12.19
CA PRO A 81 22.70 -8.73 -11.32
C PRO A 81 21.93 -8.33 -10.05
N TRP A 82 22.23 -7.17 -9.47
CA TRP A 82 21.54 -6.68 -8.27
C TRP A 82 20.06 -6.42 -8.54
N MET A 83 19.68 -5.97 -9.74
CA MET A 83 18.27 -5.75 -10.11
C MET A 83 17.52 -7.07 -10.25
N ARG A 84 18.18 -8.13 -10.76
CA ARG A 84 17.60 -9.48 -10.74
C ARG A 84 17.34 -9.97 -9.33
N GLY A 85 18.28 -9.71 -8.40
CA GLY A 85 18.10 -9.97 -6.97
C GLY A 85 16.93 -9.18 -6.39
N LEU A 86 16.89 -7.86 -6.62
CA LEU A 86 15.83 -6.97 -6.15
C LEU A 86 14.45 -7.45 -6.64
N ARG A 87 14.30 -7.79 -7.93
CA ARG A 87 13.06 -8.33 -8.50
C ARG A 87 12.55 -9.58 -7.76
N ARG A 88 13.43 -10.46 -7.29
CA ARG A 88 13.06 -11.64 -6.51
C ARG A 88 12.62 -11.28 -5.09
N LEU A 89 13.19 -10.23 -4.53
CA LEU A 89 12.90 -9.75 -3.17
C LEU A 89 11.71 -8.79 -3.11
N LEU A 90 11.23 -8.25 -4.24
CA LEU A 90 10.07 -7.33 -4.26
C LEU A 90 8.81 -7.96 -3.66
N SER A 91 8.52 -9.23 -3.96
CA SER A 91 7.32 -9.89 -3.42
C SER A 91 7.37 -10.02 -1.88
N PRO A 92 8.47 -10.52 -1.26
CA PRO A 92 8.64 -10.44 0.20
C PRO A 92 8.62 -9.02 0.78
N LEU A 93 9.21 -8.03 0.10
CA LEU A 93 9.24 -6.64 0.57
C LEU A 93 7.84 -6.01 0.60
N LEU A 94 6.98 -6.39 -0.35
CA LEU A 94 5.57 -6.00 -0.41
C LEU A 94 4.70 -6.75 0.60
N ALA A 95 5.07 -7.99 0.93
CA ALA A 95 4.39 -8.76 1.96
C ALA A 95 4.54 -8.15 3.35
N LEU A 96 5.59 -7.35 3.58
CA LEU A 96 5.87 -6.74 4.86
C LEU A 96 4.84 -5.64 5.16
N PRO A 97 4.00 -5.77 6.21
CA PRO A 97 2.96 -4.80 6.49
C PRO A 97 3.50 -3.42 6.85
N HIS A 98 2.74 -2.38 6.48
CA HIS A 98 3.14 -0.99 6.69
C HIS A 98 3.41 -0.68 8.18
N VAL A 99 2.56 -1.12 9.10
CA VAL A 99 2.74 -0.90 10.55
C VAL A 99 3.96 -1.61 11.10
N ALA A 100 4.18 -2.90 10.77
CA ALA A 100 5.37 -3.63 11.18
C ALA A 100 6.66 -2.91 10.72
N PHE A 101 6.65 -2.39 9.49
CA PHE A 101 7.75 -1.57 8.98
C PHE A 101 7.94 -0.30 9.79
N ALA A 102 6.85 0.41 10.08
CA ALA A 102 6.89 1.65 10.83
C ALA A 102 7.46 1.46 12.24
N ILE A 103 7.07 0.39 12.94
CA ILE A 103 7.63 0.01 14.24
C ILE A 103 9.13 -0.25 14.13
N GLY A 104 9.56 -1.04 13.14
CA GLY A 104 10.98 -1.32 12.95
C GLY A 104 11.78 -0.07 12.58
N VAL A 105 11.26 0.77 11.67
CA VAL A 105 11.88 2.07 11.33
C VAL A 105 11.96 2.95 12.57
N ALA A 106 10.95 2.94 13.44
CA ALA A 106 10.98 3.66 14.71
C ALA A 106 12.15 3.18 15.58
N PHE A 107 12.38 1.87 15.69
CA PHE A 107 13.51 1.32 16.45
C PHE A 107 14.88 1.62 15.84
N LEU A 108 14.95 1.85 14.53
CA LEU A 108 16.18 2.26 13.86
C LEU A 108 16.48 3.74 14.05
N LEU A 109 15.47 4.59 13.83
CA LEU A 109 15.61 6.05 13.79
C LEU A 109 15.50 6.73 15.15
N ALA A 110 14.92 6.08 16.18
CA ALA A 110 14.84 6.65 17.52
C ALA A 110 16.19 7.19 18.01
N PRO A 111 16.22 8.16 18.92
CA PRO A 111 17.50 8.70 19.44
C PRO A 111 18.30 7.65 20.21
N SER A 112 17.61 6.67 20.79
CA SER A 112 18.20 5.48 21.39
C SER A 112 18.10 4.26 20.46
N GLY A 113 17.94 4.50 19.16
CA GLY A 113 17.71 3.52 18.11
C GLY A 113 18.98 2.84 17.65
N TRP A 114 18.81 1.77 16.86
CA TRP A 114 19.92 0.92 16.50
C TRP A 114 20.94 1.59 15.57
N LEU A 115 20.49 2.50 14.69
CA LEU A 115 21.40 3.23 13.80
C LEU A 115 22.37 4.12 14.56
N LEU A 116 21.91 4.84 15.59
CA LEU A 116 22.81 5.65 16.40
C LEU A 116 23.77 4.78 17.22
N ARG A 117 23.30 3.64 17.73
CA ARG A 117 24.16 2.69 18.47
C ARG A 117 25.29 2.13 17.61
N LEU A 118 25.09 1.93 16.30
CA LEU A 118 26.16 1.46 15.39
C LEU A 118 27.35 2.42 15.30
N ILE A 119 27.12 3.70 15.57
CA ILE A 119 28.07 4.80 15.40
C ILE A 119 28.55 5.32 16.77
N SER A 120 27.73 5.18 17.82
CA SER A 120 27.99 5.67 19.18
C SER A 120 28.45 4.57 20.13
N PRO A 121 29.41 4.81 21.03
CA PRO A 121 30.10 6.08 21.28
C PRO A 121 31.32 6.30 20.37
N ALA A 122 31.73 5.32 19.58
CA ALA A 122 33.03 5.32 18.88
C ALA A 122 33.27 6.55 17.99
N LEU A 123 32.24 7.04 17.29
CA LEU A 123 32.34 8.16 16.35
C LEU A 123 31.67 9.45 16.87
N THR A 124 30.72 9.35 17.80
CA THR A 124 29.93 10.50 18.29
C THR A 124 30.26 10.91 19.73
N GLY A 125 30.83 10.01 20.53
CA GLY A 125 31.12 10.26 21.95
C GLY A 125 29.87 10.32 22.84
N PHE A 126 28.69 9.87 22.38
CA PHE A 126 27.48 9.90 23.21
C PHE A 126 27.37 8.67 24.11
N ASP A 127 27.35 8.90 25.42
CA ASP A 127 27.05 7.89 26.44
C ASP A 127 25.55 7.83 26.80
N LEU A 128 24.83 8.94 26.55
CA LEU A 128 23.38 9.05 26.68
C LEU A 128 22.73 9.33 25.32
N PRO A 129 21.50 8.86 25.07
CA PRO A 129 20.82 9.17 23.82
C PRO A 129 20.63 10.70 23.70
N PRO A 130 20.98 11.31 22.55
CA PRO A 130 20.84 12.74 22.36
C PRO A 130 19.37 13.15 22.29
N ASP A 131 19.08 14.41 22.62
CA ASP A 131 17.72 15.00 22.57
C ASP A 131 17.26 15.34 21.14
N TRP A 132 17.61 14.51 20.16
CA TRP A 132 17.17 14.68 18.79
C TRP A 132 15.74 14.18 18.63
N GLN A 133 14.84 15.00 18.11
CA GLN A 133 13.48 14.55 17.79
C GLN A 133 13.48 13.90 16.40
N THR A 134 14.11 12.73 16.27
CA THR A 134 14.17 11.99 15.00
C THR A 134 12.88 11.23 14.70
N LEU A 135 12.14 10.84 15.75
CA LEU A 135 10.78 10.33 15.65
C LEU A 135 9.81 11.42 16.04
N ARG A 136 8.65 11.43 15.36
CA ARG A 136 7.63 12.45 15.56
C ARG A 136 8.19 13.87 15.37
N ASP A 137 9.13 13.97 14.44
CA ASP A 137 9.82 15.22 14.12
C ASP A 137 8.82 16.24 13.56
N PRO A 138 8.93 17.54 13.83
CA PRO A 138 7.92 18.53 13.40
C PRO A 138 7.67 18.60 11.89
N TRP A 139 8.64 18.16 11.09
CA TRP A 139 8.58 18.22 9.62
C TRP A 139 8.10 16.90 8.98
N GLY A 140 7.84 15.88 9.80
CA GLY A 140 7.44 14.54 9.35
C GLY A 140 8.49 13.81 8.50
N LEU A 141 9.77 14.15 8.61
CA LEU A 141 10.87 13.54 7.86
C LEU A 141 10.99 12.03 8.09
N GLY A 142 10.82 11.56 9.33
CA GLY A 142 10.84 10.13 9.64
C GLY A 142 9.69 9.38 8.95
N LEU A 143 8.50 9.98 8.95
CA LEU A 143 7.32 9.47 8.24
C LEU A 143 7.51 9.48 6.71
N ILE A 144 8.05 10.56 6.15
CA ILE A 144 8.36 10.68 4.71
C ILE A 144 9.35 9.59 4.30
N LEU A 145 10.44 9.40 5.05
CA LEU A 145 11.44 8.37 4.76
C LEU A 145 10.82 6.97 4.78
N ALA A 146 10.00 6.67 5.79
CA ALA A 146 9.34 5.37 5.89
C ALA A 146 8.40 5.13 4.69
N LEU A 147 7.60 6.13 4.30
CA LEU A 147 6.73 6.07 3.13
C LEU A 147 7.55 5.91 1.83
N ILE A 148 8.62 6.68 1.61
CA ILE A 148 9.46 6.54 0.41
C ILE A 148 9.98 5.11 0.27
N LEU A 149 10.55 4.54 1.34
CA LEU A 149 11.12 3.20 1.33
C LEU A 149 10.05 2.13 1.03
N LYS A 150 8.85 2.31 1.58
CA LYS A 150 7.73 1.39 1.38
C LYS A 150 7.13 1.49 -0.01
N GLU A 151 6.72 2.68 -0.39
CA GLU A 151 5.99 2.94 -1.63
C GLU A 151 6.86 2.73 -2.88
N THR A 152 8.19 2.88 -2.76
CA THR A 152 9.12 2.53 -3.85
C THR A 152 9.00 1.06 -4.23
N SER A 153 8.82 0.15 -3.27
CA SER A 153 8.71 -1.29 -3.56
C SER A 153 7.45 -1.58 -4.38
N PHE A 154 6.35 -0.89 -4.08
CA PHE A 154 5.07 -1.01 -4.78
C PHE A 154 5.13 -0.38 -6.18
N LEU A 155 5.58 0.87 -6.28
CA LEU A 155 5.72 1.57 -7.55
C LEU A 155 6.69 0.85 -8.49
N LEU A 156 7.79 0.31 -7.97
CA LEU A 156 8.74 -0.46 -8.76
C LEU A 156 8.12 -1.74 -9.31
N LEU A 157 7.33 -2.48 -8.52
CA LEU A 157 6.62 -3.65 -9.02
C LEU A 157 5.62 -3.28 -10.13
N MET A 158 4.83 -2.23 -9.91
CA MET A 158 3.84 -1.77 -10.90
C MET A 158 4.52 -1.30 -12.19
N ALA A 159 5.62 -0.57 -12.09
CA ALA A 159 6.40 -0.15 -13.24
C ALA A 159 6.97 -1.34 -14.01
N LEU A 160 7.59 -2.30 -13.33
CA LEU A 160 8.15 -3.50 -13.95
C LEU A 160 7.08 -4.38 -14.61
N SER A 161 5.86 -4.39 -14.08
CA SER A 161 4.73 -5.14 -14.64
C SER A 161 4.15 -4.48 -15.88
N ALA A 162 4.29 -3.15 -16.01
CA ALA A 162 3.84 -2.38 -17.17
C ALA A 162 4.87 -2.37 -18.32
N LEU A 163 6.14 -2.58 -18.01
CA LEU A 163 7.22 -2.58 -19.00
C LEU A 163 7.33 -3.94 -19.71
N ASP A 164 7.30 -3.92 -21.04
CA ASP A 164 7.70 -5.05 -21.87
C ASP A 164 9.24 -5.05 -22.00
N PRO A 165 9.95 -6.05 -21.43
CA PRO A 165 11.41 -6.09 -21.47
C PRO A 165 11.98 -6.00 -22.88
N ALA A 166 11.32 -6.61 -23.87
CA ALA A 166 11.82 -6.62 -25.24
C ALA A 166 11.72 -5.23 -25.90
N ARG A 167 10.64 -4.49 -25.60
CA ARG A 167 10.47 -3.11 -26.10
C ARG A 167 11.45 -2.15 -25.44
N VAL A 168 11.64 -2.28 -24.13
CA VAL A 168 12.58 -1.43 -23.38
C VAL A 168 14.00 -1.64 -23.89
N SER A 169 14.46 -2.90 -23.99
CA SER A 169 15.78 -3.22 -24.51
C SER A 169 15.98 -2.69 -25.94
N ARG A 170 14.95 -2.77 -26.81
CA ARG A 170 15.01 -2.21 -28.17
C ARG A 170 15.15 -0.68 -28.17
N GLN A 171 14.36 0.02 -27.36
CA GLN A 171 14.41 1.48 -27.24
C GLN A 171 15.75 1.96 -26.66
N GLN A 172 16.28 1.24 -25.67
CA GLN A 172 17.60 1.51 -25.12
C GLN A 172 18.70 1.31 -26.15
N TRP A 173 18.67 0.21 -26.88
CA TRP A 173 19.64 -0.07 -27.93
C TRP A 173 19.63 1.03 -29.00
N LEU A 174 18.46 1.44 -29.48
CA LEU A 174 18.31 2.54 -30.44
C LEU A 174 18.83 3.88 -29.89
N GLY A 175 18.52 4.20 -28.63
CA GLY A 175 19.02 5.44 -28.02
C GLY A 175 20.55 5.43 -27.85
N GLN A 176 21.12 4.27 -27.51
CA GLN A 176 22.57 4.12 -27.35
C GLN A 176 23.31 4.21 -28.70
N THR A 177 22.76 3.65 -29.79
CA THR A 177 23.36 3.80 -31.13
C THR A 177 23.33 5.25 -31.63
N MET A 178 22.38 6.06 -31.16
CA MET A 178 22.32 7.51 -31.41
C MET A 178 23.25 8.34 -30.50
N GLY A 179 23.97 7.70 -29.57
CA GLY A 179 24.91 8.33 -28.66
C GLY A 179 24.28 8.95 -27.40
N PHE A 180 23.02 8.60 -27.08
CA PHE A 180 22.39 9.04 -25.83
C PHE A 180 22.82 8.16 -24.66
N SER A 181 23.01 8.78 -23.48
CA SER A 181 23.30 8.05 -22.26
C SER A 181 22.07 7.29 -21.75
N GLY A 182 22.26 6.16 -21.07
CA GLY A 182 21.15 5.38 -20.47
C GLY A 182 20.14 6.20 -19.66
N PRO A 183 20.57 7.11 -18.76
CA PRO A 183 19.68 7.99 -18.01
C PRO A 183 18.89 8.94 -18.90
N GLN A 184 19.54 9.49 -19.93
CA GLN A 184 18.89 10.40 -20.87
C GLN A 184 17.83 9.66 -21.68
N ILE A 185 18.11 8.44 -22.14
CA ILE A 185 17.10 7.59 -22.80
C ILE A 185 15.93 7.34 -21.85
N TRP A 186 16.21 7.05 -20.58
CA TRP A 186 15.17 6.76 -19.61
C TRP A 186 14.26 7.96 -19.35
N TRP A 187 14.82 9.13 -19.05
CA TRP A 187 14.02 10.35 -18.80
C TRP A 187 13.28 10.85 -20.05
N SER A 188 13.87 10.69 -21.23
CA SER A 188 13.33 11.23 -22.47
C SER A 188 12.37 10.31 -23.22
N LEU A 189 12.54 8.99 -23.12
CA LEU A 189 11.77 8.00 -23.87
C LEU A 189 10.97 7.06 -22.97
N LEU A 190 11.59 6.52 -21.91
CA LEU A 190 10.95 5.47 -21.09
C LEU A 190 9.96 6.02 -20.07
N LEU A 191 10.31 7.05 -19.31
CA LEU A 191 9.40 7.66 -18.33
C LEU A 191 8.12 8.23 -18.97
N PRO A 192 8.20 8.97 -20.10
CA PRO A 192 7.01 9.48 -20.78
C PRO A 192 6.06 8.36 -21.22
N ALA A 193 6.61 7.24 -21.69
CA ALA A 193 5.84 6.07 -22.08
C ALA A 193 5.24 5.33 -20.87
N LEU A 194 5.86 5.45 -19.70
CA LEU A 194 5.42 4.83 -18.44
C LEU A 194 4.29 5.59 -17.74
N TRP A 195 4.17 6.91 -17.95
CA TRP A 195 3.18 7.74 -17.27
C TRP A 195 1.75 7.15 -17.32
N PRO A 196 1.18 6.76 -18.47
CA PRO A 196 -0.17 6.22 -18.53
C PRO A 196 -0.39 4.99 -17.65
N ALA A 197 0.64 4.16 -17.49
CA ALA A 197 0.58 2.97 -16.65
C ALA A 197 0.78 3.28 -15.15
N LEU A 198 1.60 4.28 -14.83
CA LEU A 198 1.91 4.67 -13.46
C LEU A 198 0.90 5.64 -12.82
N ARG A 199 0.01 6.26 -13.60
CA ARG A 199 -1.02 7.20 -13.09
C ARG A 199 -1.79 6.64 -11.89
N LEU A 200 -2.45 5.49 -12.07
CA LEU A 200 -3.31 4.93 -11.02
C LEU A 200 -2.51 4.48 -9.79
N PRO A 201 -1.38 3.75 -9.92
CA PRO A 201 -0.52 3.45 -8.79
C PRO A 201 -0.03 4.70 -8.06
N LEU A 202 0.40 5.73 -8.78
CA LEU A 202 0.92 6.96 -8.17
C LEU A 202 -0.16 7.73 -7.43
N TYR A 203 -1.38 7.77 -7.97
CA TYR A 203 -2.52 8.40 -7.30
C TYR A 203 -2.93 7.63 -6.03
N ALA A 204 -2.87 6.29 -6.05
CA ALA A 204 -3.12 5.48 -4.87
C ALA A 204 -2.09 5.75 -3.76
N VAL A 205 -0.80 5.84 -4.13
CA VAL A 205 0.28 6.19 -3.20
C VAL A 205 0.06 7.58 -2.59
N ALA A 206 -0.31 8.57 -3.41
CA ALA A 206 -0.60 9.93 -2.97
C ALA A 206 -1.79 9.99 -2.01
N ALA A 207 -2.90 9.31 -2.35
CA ALA A 207 -4.10 9.27 -1.54
C ALA A 207 -3.87 8.53 -0.21
N TYR A 208 -3.10 7.43 -0.24
CA TYR A 208 -2.67 6.73 0.97
C TYR A 208 -1.81 7.64 1.85
N GLY A 209 -0.74 8.23 1.31
CA GLY A 209 0.16 9.11 2.07
C GLY A 209 -0.54 10.32 2.70
N LEU A 210 -1.59 10.86 2.06
CA LEU A 210 -2.39 11.95 2.62
C LEU A 210 -3.36 11.48 3.72
N GLY A 211 -3.93 10.29 3.56
CA GLY A 211 -4.96 9.70 4.44
C GLY A 211 -4.44 8.70 5.47
N VAL A 212 -3.12 8.51 5.58
CA VAL A 212 -2.52 7.49 6.43
C VAL A 212 -2.60 7.89 7.91
N VAL A 213 -3.20 7.02 8.73
CA VAL A 213 -3.37 7.24 10.17
C VAL A 213 -2.42 6.33 10.97
N ASP A 214 -2.33 5.06 10.59
CA ASP A 214 -1.53 4.05 11.27
C ASP A 214 -0.04 4.41 11.28
N LEU A 215 0.57 4.72 10.14
CA LEU A 215 1.99 5.12 10.10
C LEU A 215 2.24 6.46 10.77
N ALA A 216 1.29 7.39 10.61
CA ALA A 216 1.41 8.73 11.16
C ALA A 216 1.30 8.75 12.70
N LEU A 217 0.49 7.87 13.31
CA LEU A 217 0.45 7.70 14.76
C LEU A 217 1.77 7.16 15.34
N LEU A 218 2.54 6.40 14.55
CA LEU A 218 3.81 5.81 15.01
C LEU A 218 5.00 6.75 14.77
N LEU A 219 5.08 7.36 13.59
CA LEU A 219 6.26 8.10 13.13
C LEU A 219 6.01 9.60 12.91
N GLY A 220 4.75 10.00 12.72
CA GLY A 220 4.37 11.36 12.36
C GLY A 220 4.46 12.33 13.53
N PRO A 221 4.45 13.65 13.25
CA PRO A 221 4.46 14.68 14.28
C PRO A 221 3.19 14.61 15.13
N ASP A 222 3.27 15.02 16.41
CA ASP A 222 2.10 15.07 17.31
C ASP A 222 1.56 16.50 17.51
N ALA A 223 2.38 17.53 17.28
CA ALA A 223 2.08 18.92 17.65
C ALA A 223 2.41 19.94 16.52
N PRO A 224 1.50 20.16 15.55
CA PRO A 224 0.24 19.45 15.34
C PRO A 224 0.40 18.24 14.41
N ALA A 225 -0.39 17.20 14.65
CA ALA A 225 -0.37 15.98 13.85
C ALA A 225 -0.91 16.17 12.41
N PRO A 226 -0.56 15.28 11.46
CA PRO A 226 -1.14 15.28 10.12
C PRO A 226 -2.67 15.28 10.20
N LEU A 227 -3.33 15.96 9.25
CA LEU A 227 -4.77 16.18 9.29
C LEU A 227 -5.54 14.87 9.47
N ALA A 228 -5.21 13.80 8.73
CA ALA A 228 -5.85 12.50 8.85
C ALA A 228 -5.86 11.94 10.29
N VAL A 229 -4.75 12.09 11.03
CA VAL A 229 -4.64 11.66 12.43
C VAL A 229 -5.50 12.52 13.33
N ARG A 230 -5.48 13.86 13.15
CA ARG A 230 -6.33 14.76 13.96
C ARG A 230 -7.81 14.48 13.77
N LEU A 231 -8.25 14.27 12.53
CA LEU A 231 -9.64 13.93 12.23
C LEU A 231 -10.05 12.61 12.88
N TRP A 232 -9.14 11.63 12.91
CA TRP A 232 -9.37 10.38 13.63
C TRP A 232 -9.53 10.60 15.13
N LEU A 233 -8.67 11.41 15.75
CA LEU A 233 -8.76 11.71 17.19
C LEU A 233 -10.05 12.47 17.53
N TRP A 234 -10.46 13.44 16.72
CA TRP A 234 -11.74 14.15 16.89
C TRP A 234 -12.94 13.24 16.69
N TYR A 235 -12.87 12.28 15.75
CA TYR A 235 -13.94 11.32 15.56
C TYR A 235 -14.14 10.41 16.78
N GLN A 236 -13.06 10.11 17.51
CA GLN A 236 -13.09 9.31 18.74
C GLN A 236 -13.51 10.11 19.98
N ASP A 237 -13.67 11.44 19.86
CA ASP A 237 -14.08 12.28 20.98
C ASP A 237 -15.49 11.89 21.48
N PRO A 238 -15.71 11.82 22.80
CA PRO A 238 -17.04 11.54 23.36
C PRO A 238 -18.10 12.58 22.96
N ASP A 239 -17.70 13.83 22.71
CA ASP A 239 -18.63 14.87 22.27
C ASP A 239 -18.98 14.71 20.79
N LEU A 240 -20.28 14.50 20.54
CA LEU A 240 -20.84 14.25 19.22
C LEU A 240 -20.66 15.42 18.26
N GLN A 241 -20.44 16.65 18.76
CA GLN A 241 -20.17 17.82 17.91
C GLN A 241 -18.90 17.61 17.05
N TRP A 242 -17.92 16.88 17.57
CA TRP A 242 -16.68 16.59 16.84
C TRP A 242 -16.86 15.62 15.68
N ARG A 243 -17.92 14.80 15.67
CA ARG A 243 -18.22 13.94 14.51
C ARG A 243 -18.56 14.77 13.28
N GLY A 244 -19.35 15.82 13.46
CA GLY A 244 -19.68 16.77 12.39
C GLY A 244 -18.45 17.53 11.88
N ALA A 245 -17.63 18.06 12.81
CA ALA A 245 -16.38 18.73 12.43
C ALA A 245 -15.38 17.79 11.74
N SER A 246 -15.32 16.51 12.15
CA SER A 246 -14.53 15.48 11.49
C SER A 246 -15.02 15.19 10.07
N ALA A 247 -16.33 15.27 9.81
CA ALA A 247 -16.90 15.18 8.46
C ALA A 247 -16.46 16.37 7.59
N SER A 248 -16.56 17.61 8.10
CA SER A 248 -16.03 18.79 7.39
C SER A 248 -14.53 18.69 7.12
N GLY A 249 -13.77 18.20 8.09
CA GLY A 249 -12.34 18.00 7.93
C GLY A 249 -11.98 16.86 6.96
N ALA A 250 -12.78 15.79 6.90
CA ALA A 250 -12.66 14.73 5.90
C ALA A 250 -12.99 15.23 4.49
N LEU A 251 -13.96 16.13 4.33
CA LEU A 251 -14.24 16.81 3.06
C LEU A 251 -13.06 17.71 2.65
N LEU A 252 -12.48 18.44 3.60
CA LEU A 252 -11.26 19.22 3.37
C LEU A 252 -10.09 18.33 2.93
N LEU A 253 -9.87 17.19 3.61
CA LEU A 253 -8.84 16.23 3.23
C LEU A 253 -9.08 15.64 1.83
N LEU A 254 -10.34 15.39 1.46
CA LEU A 254 -10.71 14.98 0.10
C LEU A 254 -10.38 16.06 -0.93
N ALA A 255 -10.64 17.34 -0.62
CA ALA A 255 -10.27 18.46 -1.48
C ALA A 255 -8.74 18.58 -1.65
N LEU A 256 -7.97 18.42 -0.56
CA LEU A 256 -6.51 18.40 -0.60
C LEU A 256 -5.98 17.24 -1.47
N ASN A 257 -6.62 16.06 -1.39
CA ASN A 257 -6.28 14.94 -2.25
C ASN A 257 -6.51 15.27 -3.73
N LEU A 258 -7.68 15.80 -4.08
CA LEU A 258 -7.96 16.20 -5.46
C LEU A 258 -6.96 17.23 -5.98
N LEU A 259 -6.54 18.18 -5.13
CA LEU A 259 -5.49 19.14 -5.45
C LEU A 259 -4.14 18.45 -5.69
N LEU A 260 -3.75 17.50 -4.84
CA LEU A 260 -2.51 16.73 -5.00
C LEU A 260 -2.53 15.89 -6.29
N LEU A 261 -3.64 15.21 -6.58
CA LEU A 261 -3.81 14.44 -7.82
C LEU A 261 -3.77 15.35 -9.05
N ALA A 262 -4.38 16.53 -8.99
CA ALA A 262 -4.30 17.53 -10.05
C ALA A 262 -2.86 18.04 -10.25
N ALA A 263 -2.12 18.30 -9.16
CA ALA A 263 -0.72 18.68 -9.22
C ALA A 263 0.16 17.58 -9.87
N LEU A 264 -0.06 16.31 -9.52
CA LEU A 264 0.62 15.18 -10.16
C LEU A 264 0.26 15.06 -11.65
N ARG A 265 -1.00 15.34 -12.02
CA ARG A 265 -1.45 15.37 -13.42
C ARG A 265 -0.80 16.51 -14.20
N LEU A 266 -0.66 17.69 -13.60
CA LEU A 266 0.06 18.83 -14.16
C LEU A 266 1.56 18.54 -14.29
N LEU A 267 2.15 17.81 -13.34
CA LEU A 267 3.54 17.36 -13.40
C LEU A 267 3.76 16.41 -14.57
N GLU A 268 2.88 15.42 -14.75
CA GLU A 268 2.91 14.53 -15.90
C GLU A 268 2.79 15.32 -17.22
N TRP A 269 1.80 16.21 -17.30
CA TRP A 269 1.56 17.01 -18.50
C TRP A 269 2.73 17.93 -18.83
N SER A 270 3.28 18.64 -17.84
CA SER A 270 4.42 19.53 -18.02
C SER A 270 5.69 18.75 -18.40
N HIS A 271 5.92 17.58 -17.81
CA HIS A 271 7.00 16.68 -18.22
C HIS A 271 6.86 16.26 -19.69
N GLY A 272 5.65 15.91 -20.14
CA GLY A 272 5.41 15.52 -21.53
C GLY A 272 5.43 16.68 -22.53
N ALA A 273 4.92 17.85 -22.16
CA ALA A 273 4.81 19.02 -23.05
C ALA A 273 6.14 19.78 -23.16
N LEU A 274 6.75 20.14 -22.03
CA LEU A 274 8.01 20.89 -21.98
C LEU A 274 9.22 19.97 -22.25
N GLY A 275 9.13 18.70 -21.85
CA GLY A 275 10.19 17.71 -22.09
C GLY A 275 10.40 17.43 -23.57
N LYS A 276 9.34 17.41 -24.39
CA LYS A 276 9.43 17.17 -25.84
C LYS A 276 10.42 18.10 -26.53
N ALA A 277 10.39 19.40 -26.23
CA ALA A 277 11.33 20.35 -26.82
C ALA A 277 12.78 19.96 -26.48
N ARG A 278 13.07 19.71 -25.20
CA ARG A 278 14.41 19.31 -24.74
C ARG A 278 14.88 17.95 -25.27
N TRP A 279 13.97 17.01 -25.53
CA TRP A 279 14.31 15.68 -26.05
C TRP A 279 14.61 15.71 -27.56
N LEU A 280 14.01 16.65 -28.28
CA LEU A 280 14.20 16.83 -29.72
C LEU A 280 15.41 17.70 -30.07
N ASP A 281 15.99 18.42 -29.09
CA ASP A 281 17.18 19.27 -29.28
C ASP A 281 18.47 18.49 -29.63
N GLY A 282 18.47 17.15 -29.54
CA GLY A 282 19.61 16.30 -29.93
C GLY A 282 20.88 16.44 -29.07
N ARG A 283 20.85 17.27 -28.03
CA ARG A 283 21.99 17.51 -27.13
C ARG A 283 22.33 16.24 -26.36
N ARG A 284 23.56 15.75 -26.49
CA ARG A 284 24.03 14.54 -25.81
C ARG A 284 24.63 14.90 -24.46
N SER A 285 24.18 14.23 -23.41
CA SER A 285 24.76 14.37 -22.07
C SER A 285 25.88 13.35 -21.87
N LEU A 286 27.04 13.82 -21.39
CA LEU A 286 28.07 12.92 -20.90
C LEU A 286 27.55 12.18 -19.66
N PRO A 287 27.78 10.87 -19.54
CA PRO A 287 27.33 10.10 -18.39
C PRO A 287 28.07 10.60 -17.13
N SER A 288 27.35 11.27 -16.23
CA SER A 288 27.88 11.59 -14.91
C SER A 288 27.97 10.31 -14.05
N PRO A 289 29.10 10.08 -13.34
CA PRO A 289 29.25 8.92 -12.45
C PRO A 289 28.45 9.07 -11.14
N TRP A 290 28.10 10.30 -10.75
CA TRP A 290 27.43 10.59 -9.47
C TRP A 290 26.07 9.91 -9.31
N PRO A 291 25.13 10.01 -10.29
CA PRO A 291 23.84 9.34 -10.15
C PRO A 291 23.98 7.81 -10.14
N GLU A 292 25.01 7.22 -10.75
CA GLU A 292 25.23 5.77 -10.68
C GLU A 292 25.64 5.32 -9.28
N ARG A 293 26.55 6.07 -8.65
CA ARG A 293 26.96 5.80 -7.27
C ARG A 293 25.77 5.96 -6.33
N LEU A 294 24.95 6.99 -6.53
CA LEU A 294 23.77 7.26 -5.73
C LEU A 294 22.70 6.16 -5.87
N THR A 295 22.40 5.70 -7.09
CA THR A 295 21.42 4.61 -7.28
C THR A 295 21.90 3.31 -6.67
N ARG A 296 23.18 2.95 -6.88
CA ARG A 296 23.77 1.74 -6.30
C ARG A 296 23.76 1.82 -4.77
N ALA A 297 24.18 2.94 -4.19
CA ALA A 297 24.11 3.15 -2.76
C ALA A 297 22.67 3.06 -2.24
N GLY A 298 21.72 3.70 -2.93
CA GLY A 298 20.30 3.67 -2.60
C GLY A 298 19.72 2.25 -2.55
N VAL A 299 20.07 1.37 -3.50
CA VAL A 299 19.65 -0.04 -3.48
C VAL A 299 20.13 -0.74 -2.21
N TRP A 300 21.42 -0.60 -1.91
CA TRP A 300 22.01 -1.21 -0.72
C TRP A 300 21.41 -0.64 0.55
N VAL A 301 21.13 0.66 0.59
CA VAL A 301 20.44 1.31 1.70
C VAL A 301 19.02 0.77 1.86
N LEU A 302 18.24 0.66 0.78
CA LEU A 302 16.89 0.09 0.85
C LEU A 302 16.92 -1.35 1.38
N LEU A 303 17.80 -2.20 0.85
CA LEU A 303 17.93 -3.59 1.30
C LEU A 303 18.42 -3.68 2.75
N ALA A 304 19.43 -2.88 3.11
CA ALA A 304 19.99 -2.84 4.46
C ALA A 304 18.94 -2.36 5.47
N ILE A 305 18.20 -1.29 5.18
CA ILE A 305 17.15 -0.79 6.08
C ILE A 305 16.06 -1.85 6.26
N ASN A 306 15.59 -2.51 5.21
CA ASN A 306 14.59 -3.56 5.36
C ASN A 306 15.10 -4.74 6.21
N LEU A 307 16.36 -5.14 6.04
CA LEU A 307 16.97 -6.19 6.86
C LEU A 307 17.16 -5.73 8.32
N LEU A 308 17.58 -4.49 8.53
CA LEU A 308 17.75 -3.90 9.86
C LEU A 308 16.41 -3.74 10.57
N VAL A 309 15.34 -3.37 9.84
CA VAL A 309 13.97 -3.33 10.36
C VAL A 309 13.57 -4.71 10.87
N LEU A 310 13.75 -5.75 10.05
CA LEU A 310 13.46 -7.13 10.44
C LEU A 310 14.25 -7.56 11.68
N ALA A 311 15.56 -7.32 11.67
CA ALA A 311 16.42 -7.65 12.79
C ALA A 311 16.04 -6.85 14.04
N SER A 312 15.69 -5.57 13.93
CA SER A 312 15.29 -4.73 15.07
C SER A 312 14.00 -5.23 15.72
N LEU A 313 13.00 -5.64 14.94
CA LEU A 313 11.76 -6.23 15.47
C LEU A 313 12.06 -7.53 16.24
N LEU A 314 12.90 -8.40 15.66
CA LEU A 314 13.30 -9.64 16.30
C LEU A 314 14.05 -9.39 17.61
N LEU A 315 15.07 -8.52 17.58
CA LEU A 315 15.88 -8.19 18.75
C LEU A 315 15.04 -7.56 19.86
N TRP A 316 14.20 -6.57 19.56
CA TRP A 316 13.34 -5.95 20.56
C TRP A 316 12.27 -6.90 21.12
N SER A 317 11.80 -7.88 20.35
CA SER A 317 10.84 -8.88 20.84
C SER A 317 11.43 -9.82 21.91
N LEU A 318 12.76 -10.01 21.92
CA LEU A 318 13.48 -10.91 22.82
C LEU A 318 14.31 -10.17 23.88
N ALA A 319 14.55 -8.87 23.70
CA ALA A 319 15.36 -8.07 24.61
C ALA A 319 14.64 -7.80 25.93
N ARG A 320 15.28 -8.11 27.05
CA ARG A 320 14.86 -7.68 28.39
C ARG A 320 15.48 -6.34 28.73
N ARG A 321 16.81 -6.24 28.77
CA ARG A 321 17.51 -4.98 29.06
C ARG A 321 18.37 -4.61 27.86
N TRP A 322 18.17 -3.40 27.33
CA TRP A 322 18.93 -2.91 26.18
C TRP A 322 19.16 -1.40 26.29
N SER A 323 20.02 -1.02 27.24
CA SER A 323 20.43 0.37 27.46
C SER A 323 21.31 0.88 26.32
N PHE A 324 21.20 2.16 26.04
CA PHE A 324 22.16 2.88 25.19
C PHE A 324 23.50 3.03 25.96
N PRO A 325 24.68 3.00 25.30
CA PRO A 325 24.93 2.85 23.87
C PRO A 325 25.12 1.40 23.37
N ALA A 326 24.81 0.38 24.20
CA ALA A 326 25.11 -1.00 23.87
C ALA A 326 24.49 -1.46 22.52
N LEU A 327 25.34 -2.01 21.64
CA LEU A 327 24.97 -2.53 20.31
C LEU A 327 24.01 -3.72 20.37
N TRP A 328 24.14 -4.55 21.41
CA TRP A 328 23.38 -5.77 21.61
C TRP A 328 22.60 -5.71 22.94
N PRO A 329 21.47 -6.41 23.06
CA PRO A 329 20.77 -6.56 24.34
C PRO A 329 21.70 -7.16 25.39
N SER A 330 21.73 -6.57 26.59
CA SER A 330 22.52 -7.10 27.70
C SER A 330 21.83 -8.28 28.38
N GLU A 331 20.50 -8.30 28.36
CA GLU A 331 19.70 -9.41 28.87
C GLU A 331 18.63 -9.81 27.85
N TRP A 332 18.45 -11.12 27.68
CA TRP A 332 17.43 -11.71 26.81
C TRP A 332 16.33 -12.33 27.67
N SER A 333 15.08 -12.27 27.22
CA SER A 333 13.95 -12.90 27.91
C SER A 333 12.82 -13.24 26.95
N GLY A 334 12.42 -14.52 26.97
CA GLY A 334 11.20 -15.02 26.32
C GLY A 334 9.92 -14.74 27.10
N ARG A 335 9.98 -14.03 28.23
CA ARG A 335 8.83 -13.82 29.13
C ARG A 335 7.65 -13.14 28.43
N HIS A 336 7.90 -12.13 27.58
CA HIS A 336 6.83 -11.44 26.85
C HIS A 336 6.10 -12.37 25.87
N TRP A 337 6.80 -13.34 25.28
CA TRP A 337 6.19 -14.38 24.45
C TRP A 337 5.32 -15.33 25.26
N LEU A 338 5.79 -15.74 26.44
CA LEU A 338 5.02 -16.59 27.36
C LEU A 338 3.77 -15.86 27.89
N GLU A 339 3.89 -14.57 28.21
CA GLU A 339 2.77 -13.73 28.67
C GLU A 339 1.73 -13.50 27.58
N LEU A 340 2.15 -13.44 26.31
CA LEU A 340 1.24 -13.28 25.19
C LEU A 340 0.58 -14.59 24.74
N LEU A 341 1.19 -15.74 25.02
CA LEU A 341 0.71 -17.05 24.56
C LEU A 341 -0.80 -17.30 24.83
N PRO A 342 -1.37 -16.93 26.00
CA PRO A 342 -2.80 -17.11 26.26
C PRO A 342 -3.71 -16.25 25.38
N THR A 343 -3.28 -15.03 25.01
CA THR A 343 -4.06 -14.07 24.21
C THR A 343 -3.78 -14.18 22.71
N LEU A 344 -2.70 -14.87 22.31
CA LEU A 344 -2.34 -15.09 20.91
C LEU A 344 -3.42 -15.84 20.13
N GLY A 345 -4.02 -16.87 20.71
CA GLY A 345 -5.00 -17.72 20.03
C GLY A 345 -6.17 -16.92 19.43
N PRO A 346 -6.91 -16.14 20.26
CA PRO A 346 -7.98 -15.26 19.79
C PRO A 346 -7.52 -14.24 18.74
N LEU A 347 -6.37 -13.58 18.95
CA LEU A 347 -5.85 -12.56 18.04
C LEU A 347 -5.46 -13.14 16.66
N LEU A 348 -4.79 -14.29 16.67
CA LEU A 348 -4.40 -15.01 15.45
C LEU A 348 -5.64 -15.50 14.71
N TRP A 349 -6.59 -16.11 15.42
CA TRP A 349 -7.85 -16.54 14.84
C TRP A 349 -8.57 -15.36 14.19
N GLN A 350 -8.76 -14.27 14.93
CA GLN A 350 -9.49 -13.09 14.47
C GLN A 350 -8.87 -12.45 13.23
N SER A 351 -7.54 -12.32 13.23
CA SER A 351 -6.80 -11.75 12.10
C SER A 351 -6.81 -12.69 10.89
N LEU A 352 -6.63 -14.01 11.11
CA LEU A 352 -6.51 -14.99 10.04
C LEU A 352 -7.86 -15.26 9.35
N TRP A 353 -8.95 -15.42 10.10
CA TRP A 353 -10.26 -15.68 9.49
C TRP A 353 -10.71 -14.47 8.66
N LEU A 354 -10.51 -13.24 9.16
CA LEU A 354 -10.81 -12.01 8.42
C LEU A 354 -10.00 -11.96 7.12
N ALA A 355 -8.68 -12.21 7.21
CA ALA A 355 -7.78 -12.18 6.06
C ALA A 355 -8.13 -13.20 5.00
N LEU A 356 -8.33 -14.47 5.39
CA LEU A 356 -8.62 -15.56 4.44
C LEU A 356 -10.00 -15.37 3.81
N LEU A 357 -11.00 -14.97 4.59
CA LEU A 357 -12.36 -14.75 4.08
C LEU A 357 -12.42 -13.54 3.16
N CYS A 358 -11.81 -12.41 3.54
CA CYS A 358 -11.75 -11.20 2.73
C CYS A 358 -11.01 -11.44 1.40
N ALA A 359 -9.86 -12.12 1.45
CA ALA A 359 -9.09 -12.50 0.28
C ALA A 359 -9.85 -13.48 -0.63
N GLY A 360 -10.51 -14.49 -0.05
CA GLY A 360 -11.30 -15.49 -0.78
C GLY A 360 -12.51 -14.87 -1.49
N LEU A 361 -13.26 -14.02 -0.79
CA LEU A 361 -14.38 -13.28 -1.36
C LEU A 361 -13.92 -12.30 -2.44
N SER A 362 -12.84 -11.55 -2.20
CA SER A 362 -12.26 -10.65 -3.20
C SER A 362 -11.79 -11.39 -4.44
N LEU A 363 -11.14 -12.55 -4.27
CA LEU A 363 -10.69 -13.42 -5.37
C LEU A 363 -11.87 -13.93 -6.19
N LEU A 364 -12.91 -14.44 -5.51
CA LEU A 364 -14.12 -14.92 -6.14
C LEU A 364 -14.79 -13.81 -6.97
N LEU A 365 -14.98 -12.63 -6.38
CA LEU A 365 -15.54 -11.46 -7.07
C LEU A 365 -14.68 -11.04 -8.26
N ALA A 366 -13.35 -11.02 -8.12
CA ALA A 366 -12.44 -10.64 -9.19
C ALA A 366 -12.47 -11.63 -10.35
N VAL A 367 -12.44 -12.94 -10.06
CA VAL A 367 -12.56 -14.01 -11.07
C VAL A 367 -13.90 -13.89 -11.80
N LEU A 368 -15.02 -13.78 -11.07
CA LEU A 368 -16.34 -13.67 -11.68
C LEU A 368 -16.46 -12.40 -12.54
N ALA A 369 -15.91 -11.27 -12.08
CA ALA A 369 -15.90 -10.02 -12.84
C ALA A 369 -15.06 -10.15 -14.13
N LEU A 370 -13.91 -10.83 -14.09
CA LEU A 370 -13.06 -11.05 -15.25
C LEU A 370 -13.69 -12.05 -16.23
N GLU A 371 -14.30 -13.14 -15.75
CA GLU A 371 -15.05 -14.10 -16.56
C GLU A 371 -16.26 -13.45 -17.27
N ALA A 372 -16.99 -12.58 -16.57
CA ALA A 372 -18.13 -11.87 -17.14
C ALA A 372 -17.73 -10.89 -18.25
N GLN A 373 -16.49 -10.38 -18.21
CA GLN A 373 -15.91 -9.50 -19.24
C GLN A 373 -15.33 -10.27 -20.44
N GLN A 374 -15.08 -11.58 -20.33
CA GLN A 374 -14.49 -12.37 -21.43
C GLN A 374 -15.37 -12.44 -22.69
N GLY A 375 -14.74 -12.33 -23.86
CA GLY A 375 -15.38 -12.42 -25.17
C GLY A 375 -16.04 -11.15 -25.67
N ARG A 376 -15.92 -10.03 -24.95
CA ARG A 376 -16.44 -8.73 -25.39
C ARG A 376 -15.33 -7.90 -26.04
N ARG A 377 -15.71 -7.11 -27.06
CA ARG A 377 -14.75 -6.24 -27.77
C ARG A 377 -14.09 -5.27 -26.78
N PRO A 378 -12.76 -5.05 -26.88
CA PRO A 378 -11.99 -4.29 -25.91
C PRO A 378 -12.46 -2.84 -25.75
N HIS A 379 -13.18 -2.24 -26.71
CA HIS A 379 -13.54 -0.83 -26.65
C HIS A 379 -14.88 -0.52 -25.95
N HIS A 380 -15.83 -1.46 -25.91
CA HIS A 380 -17.20 -1.21 -25.40
C HIS A 380 -17.56 -1.92 -24.09
N SER A 381 -16.66 -2.75 -23.55
CA SER A 381 -17.01 -3.58 -22.39
C SER A 381 -15.86 -3.78 -21.41
N GLN A 382 -15.21 -2.69 -21.06
CA GLN A 382 -14.36 -2.69 -19.89
C GLN A 382 -15.12 -1.90 -18.85
N TRP A 383 -15.34 -2.49 -17.67
CA TRP A 383 -15.44 -1.63 -16.51
C TRP A 383 -14.21 -0.75 -16.54
N PRO A 384 -14.39 0.57 -16.55
CA PRO A 384 -13.24 1.40 -16.66
C PRO A 384 -12.47 1.22 -15.33
N LEU A 385 -11.21 0.81 -15.45
CA LEU A 385 -10.35 0.43 -14.32
C LEU A 385 -10.37 1.46 -13.19
N TRP A 386 -10.61 2.74 -13.51
CA TRP A 386 -10.77 3.82 -12.54
C TRP A 386 -11.94 3.62 -11.56
N LEU A 387 -13.06 3.00 -11.95
CA LEU A 387 -14.17 2.71 -11.04
C LEU A 387 -13.80 1.66 -10.00
N ILE A 388 -13.07 0.62 -10.43
CA ILE A 388 -12.59 -0.43 -9.52
C ILE A 388 -11.54 0.15 -8.56
N CYS A 389 -10.66 1.01 -9.06
CA CYS A 389 -9.64 1.66 -8.25
C CYS A 389 -10.16 2.84 -7.42
N LEU A 390 -11.42 3.26 -7.58
CA LEU A 390 -11.95 4.47 -6.94
C LEU A 390 -11.72 4.48 -5.41
N PRO A 391 -11.96 3.40 -4.65
CA PRO A 391 -11.69 3.39 -3.21
C PRO A 391 -10.21 3.62 -2.85
N LEU A 392 -9.28 3.25 -3.74
CA LEU A 392 -7.84 3.46 -3.55
C LEU A 392 -7.39 4.88 -3.90
N LEU A 393 -8.17 5.62 -4.69
CA LEU A 393 -7.85 6.99 -5.11
C LEU A 393 -8.33 8.04 -4.11
N LEU A 394 -9.18 7.62 -3.16
CA LEU A 394 -9.74 8.48 -2.12
C LEU A 394 -8.93 8.32 -0.83
N PRO A 395 -8.74 9.39 -0.03
CA PRO A 395 -8.16 9.25 1.30
C PRO A 395 -8.99 8.30 2.15
N GLN A 396 -8.33 7.33 2.79
CA GLN A 396 -9.00 6.28 3.52
C GLN A 396 -9.92 6.84 4.63
N THR A 397 -9.46 7.83 5.39
CA THR A 397 -10.25 8.54 6.41
C THR A 397 -11.51 9.19 5.83
N SER A 398 -11.39 9.93 4.73
CA SER A 398 -12.53 10.58 4.09
C SER A 398 -13.58 9.58 3.62
N LEU A 399 -13.14 8.52 2.94
CA LEU A 399 -14.03 7.46 2.47
C LEU A 399 -14.74 6.78 3.65
N LEU A 400 -13.98 6.35 4.66
CA LEU A 400 -14.54 5.59 5.78
C LEU A 400 -15.50 6.42 6.65
N PHE A 401 -15.23 7.71 6.86
CA PHE A 401 -16.16 8.59 7.58
C PHE A 401 -17.45 8.80 6.79
N GLY A 402 -17.36 8.99 5.46
CA GLY A 402 -18.53 9.04 4.60
C GLY A 402 -19.36 7.75 4.67
N LEU A 403 -18.72 6.58 4.60
CA LEU A 403 -19.39 5.29 4.75
C LEU A 403 -20.04 5.13 6.14
N ARG A 404 -19.41 5.65 7.18
CA ARG A 404 -19.96 5.60 8.53
C ARG A 404 -21.22 6.47 8.65
N LEU A 405 -21.18 7.70 8.13
CA LEU A 405 -22.36 8.55 8.02
C LEU A 405 -23.48 7.86 7.22
N GLN A 406 -23.13 7.11 6.18
CA GLN A 406 -24.11 6.35 5.40
C GLN A 406 -24.80 5.24 6.19
N ILE A 407 -24.05 4.47 6.97
CA ILE A 407 -24.63 3.43 7.83
C ILE A 407 -25.54 4.06 8.89
N ASP A 408 -25.09 5.14 9.51
CA ASP A 408 -25.86 5.86 10.53
C ASP A 408 -27.14 6.45 9.91
N TRP A 409 -27.10 7.00 8.69
CA TRP A 409 -28.26 7.52 7.95
C TRP A 409 -29.26 6.42 7.54
N LEU A 410 -28.78 5.23 7.18
CA LEU A 410 -29.63 4.08 6.86
C LEU A 410 -30.34 3.48 8.09
N GLY A 411 -30.06 3.97 9.30
CA GLY A 411 -30.68 3.49 10.54
C GLY A 411 -30.30 2.05 10.89
N VAL A 412 -29.16 1.56 10.38
CA VAL A 412 -28.67 0.22 10.68
C VAL A 412 -28.23 0.15 12.14
N VAL A 413 -28.95 -0.63 12.96
CA VAL A 413 -28.64 -0.80 14.38
C VAL A 413 -27.26 -1.45 14.51
N ASP A 414 -26.46 -0.90 15.44
CA ASP A 414 -25.05 -1.19 15.74
C ASP A 414 -24.04 -0.83 14.65
N GLY A 415 -24.22 -1.19 13.38
CA GLY A 415 -23.27 -0.85 12.30
C GLY A 415 -21.80 -1.22 12.60
N ILE A 416 -21.59 -2.11 13.58
CA ILE A 416 -20.32 -2.45 14.22
C ILE A 416 -20.27 -3.97 14.34
N GLY A 417 -19.11 -4.55 14.06
CA GLY A 417 -18.86 -5.96 14.26
C GLY A 417 -18.06 -6.60 13.13
N PRO A 418 -17.78 -7.91 13.23
CA PRO A 418 -16.91 -8.62 12.29
C PRO A 418 -17.40 -8.59 10.84
N GLY A 419 -18.72 -8.59 10.62
CA GLY A 419 -19.31 -8.47 9.28
C GLY A 419 -19.07 -7.10 8.62
N TRP A 420 -19.21 -6.01 9.38
CA TRP A 420 -18.94 -4.64 8.91
C TRP A 420 -17.45 -4.39 8.68
N VAL A 421 -16.59 -4.98 9.52
CA VAL A 421 -15.15 -5.01 9.29
C VAL A 421 -14.82 -5.73 7.99
N LEU A 422 -15.36 -6.94 7.77
CA LEU A 422 -15.14 -7.68 6.52
C LEU A 422 -15.61 -6.87 5.30
N TRP A 423 -16.80 -6.29 5.36
CA TRP A 423 -17.36 -5.49 4.27
C TRP A 423 -16.52 -4.25 3.95
N SER A 424 -16.12 -3.49 4.98
CA SER A 424 -15.30 -2.30 4.78
C SER A 424 -13.91 -2.64 4.24
N GLN A 425 -13.31 -3.77 4.68
CA GLN A 425 -12.04 -4.24 4.14
C GLN A 425 -12.17 -4.70 2.67
N LEU A 426 -13.28 -5.34 2.29
CA LEU A 426 -13.52 -5.77 0.90
C LEU A 426 -13.43 -4.61 -0.09
N LEU A 427 -13.87 -3.40 0.28
CA LEU A 427 -13.76 -2.20 -0.55
C LEU A 427 -12.31 -1.86 -0.92
N PHE A 428 -11.36 -2.15 -0.04
CA PHE A 428 -9.93 -1.90 -0.28
C PHE A 428 -9.20 -3.13 -0.85
N VAL A 429 -9.57 -4.34 -0.42
CA VAL A 429 -8.87 -5.58 -0.82
C VAL A 429 -9.23 -5.99 -2.25
N PHE A 430 -10.50 -5.87 -2.66
CA PHE A 430 -10.96 -6.26 -3.99
C PHE A 430 -10.19 -5.57 -5.12
N PRO A 431 -9.96 -4.24 -5.12
CA PRO A 431 -9.18 -3.57 -6.16
C PRO A 431 -7.76 -4.12 -6.33
N TYR A 432 -7.05 -4.40 -5.22
CA TYR A 432 -5.69 -4.98 -5.29
C TYR A 432 -5.71 -6.39 -5.91
N VAL A 433 -6.65 -7.24 -5.50
CA VAL A 433 -6.79 -8.61 -6.04
C VAL A 433 -7.15 -8.57 -7.52
N TYR A 434 -8.07 -7.68 -7.91
CA TYR A 434 -8.45 -7.48 -9.31
C TYR A 434 -7.27 -7.02 -10.17
N LEU A 435 -6.49 -6.03 -9.72
CA LEU A 435 -5.32 -5.52 -10.44
C LEU A 435 -4.25 -6.60 -10.62
N CYS A 436 -4.00 -7.42 -9.60
CA CYS A 436 -3.04 -8.53 -9.67
C CYS A 436 -3.46 -9.59 -10.70
N LEU A 437 -4.76 -9.85 -10.84
CA LEU A 437 -5.27 -10.84 -11.79
C LEU A 437 -5.46 -10.29 -13.20
N HIS A 438 -5.78 -9.01 -13.35
CA HIS A 438 -6.24 -8.42 -14.61
C HIS A 438 -5.28 -8.70 -15.79
N GLY A 439 -3.98 -8.54 -15.58
CA GLY A 439 -2.95 -8.84 -16.59
C GLY A 439 -2.88 -10.33 -16.95
N PRO A 440 -2.54 -11.22 -16.00
CA PRO A 440 -2.46 -12.66 -16.24
C PRO A 440 -3.74 -13.27 -16.82
N TYR A 441 -4.92 -12.83 -16.37
CA TYR A 441 -6.20 -13.33 -16.88
C TYR A 441 -6.47 -12.96 -18.35
N ARG A 442 -5.94 -11.82 -18.80
CA ARG A 442 -6.03 -11.35 -20.20
C ARG A 442 -5.01 -12.00 -21.12
N GLN A 443 -3.86 -12.39 -20.58
CA GLN A 443 -2.80 -13.08 -21.34
C GLN A 443 -3.09 -14.57 -21.52
N PHE A 444 -4.08 -15.12 -20.82
CA PHE A 444 -4.50 -16.51 -20.95
C PHE A 444 -4.98 -16.82 -22.38
N ASP A 445 -4.48 -17.92 -22.98
CA ASP A 445 -4.92 -18.36 -24.30
C ASP A 445 -6.30 -19.02 -24.23
N ASP A 446 -7.33 -18.25 -24.59
CA ASP A 446 -8.72 -18.71 -24.64
C ASP A 446 -8.93 -19.91 -25.58
N ARG A 447 -8.00 -20.22 -26.50
CA ARG A 447 -8.07 -21.43 -27.35
C ARG A 447 -8.09 -22.71 -26.53
N LEU A 448 -7.38 -22.75 -25.40
CA LEU A 448 -7.36 -23.90 -24.49
C LEU A 448 -8.75 -24.17 -23.89
N THR A 449 -9.43 -23.11 -23.46
CA THR A 449 -10.81 -23.21 -22.96
C THR A 449 -11.77 -23.63 -24.07
N ARG A 450 -11.62 -23.10 -25.29
CA ARG A 450 -12.47 -23.47 -26.43
C ARG A 450 -12.29 -24.93 -26.83
N ALA A 451 -11.05 -25.44 -26.84
CA ALA A 451 -10.77 -26.85 -27.11
C ALA A 451 -11.49 -27.75 -26.09
N ALA A 452 -11.44 -27.42 -24.80
CA ALA A 452 -12.15 -28.17 -23.76
C ALA A 452 -13.68 -28.17 -23.98
N LEU A 453 -14.26 -27.03 -24.36
CA LEU A 453 -15.69 -26.93 -24.69
C LEU A 453 -16.05 -27.77 -25.93
N SER A 454 -15.19 -27.80 -26.95
CA SER A 454 -15.38 -28.62 -28.16
C SER A 454 -15.31 -30.12 -27.88
N LEU A 455 -14.55 -30.53 -26.86
CA LEU A 455 -14.51 -31.92 -26.36
C LEU A 455 -15.72 -32.29 -25.47
N GLY A 456 -16.73 -31.41 -25.37
CA GLY A 456 -17.96 -31.67 -24.62
C GLY A 456 -17.90 -31.27 -23.13
N ALA A 457 -16.83 -30.61 -22.67
CA ALA A 457 -16.79 -30.09 -21.31
C ALA A 457 -17.79 -28.93 -21.13
N SER A 458 -18.49 -28.87 -20.00
CA SER A 458 -19.29 -27.70 -19.64
C SER A 458 -18.38 -26.51 -19.27
N PRO A 459 -18.83 -25.25 -19.35
CA PRO A 459 -18.01 -24.09 -18.98
C PRO A 459 -17.42 -24.15 -17.57
N TRP A 460 -18.18 -24.72 -16.63
CA TRP A 460 -17.72 -24.92 -15.25
C TRP A 460 -16.63 -25.99 -15.17
N ARG A 461 -16.80 -27.12 -15.87
CA ARG A 461 -15.77 -28.17 -15.96
C ARG A 461 -14.51 -27.65 -16.66
N ALA A 462 -14.65 -26.93 -17.77
CA ALA A 462 -13.53 -26.32 -18.49
C ALA A 462 -12.77 -25.32 -17.61
N TRP A 463 -13.48 -24.54 -16.78
CA TRP A 463 -12.82 -23.66 -15.82
C TRP A 463 -12.03 -24.45 -14.78
N TRP A 464 -12.64 -25.42 -14.10
CA TRP A 464 -11.98 -26.16 -13.02
C TRP A 464 -10.88 -27.11 -13.47
N GLN A 465 -11.00 -27.70 -14.66
CA GLN A 465 -10.06 -28.72 -15.14
C GLN A 465 -8.95 -28.16 -16.03
N VAL A 466 -9.17 -27.01 -16.68
CA VAL A 466 -8.20 -26.44 -17.63
C VAL A 466 -7.75 -25.06 -17.17
N LYS A 467 -8.66 -24.09 -17.13
CA LYS A 467 -8.29 -22.69 -16.92
C LYS A 467 -7.74 -22.41 -15.52
N GLY A 468 -8.45 -22.85 -14.48
CA GLY A 468 -8.09 -22.68 -13.08
C GLY A 468 -6.71 -23.27 -12.75
N PRO A 469 -6.43 -24.54 -13.07
CA PRO A 469 -5.12 -25.16 -12.84
C PRO A 469 -3.97 -24.48 -13.60
N LEU A 470 -4.21 -23.94 -14.79
CA LEU A 470 -3.21 -23.17 -15.55
C LEU A 470 -3.01 -21.76 -14.97
N LEU A 471 -4.06 -21.17 -14.38
CA LEU A 471 -4.01 -19.89 -13.67
C LEU A 471 -3.74 -20.04 -12.16
N ALA A 472 -3.37 -21.23 -11.67
CA ALA A 472 -3.21 -21.47 -10.23
C ALA A 472 -2.17 -20.54 -9.60
N ARG A 473 -1.05 -20.28 -10.30
CA ARG A 473 -0.02 -19.31 -9.87
C ARG A 473 -0.58 -17.90 -9.66
N PRO A 474 -1.15 -17.23 -10.69
CA PRO A 474 -1.69 -15.89 -10.50
C PRO A 474 -2.91 -15.85 -9.54
N LEU A 475 -3.76 -16.88 -9.51
CA LEU A 475 -4.89 -16.97 -8.56
C LEU A 475 -4.42 -17.00 -7.10
N LEU A 476 -3.47 -17.89 -6.79
CA LEU A 476 -2.93 -17.99 -5.43
C LEU A 476 -2.10 -16.75 -5.07
N PHE A 477 -1.35 -16.19 -6.01
CA PHE A 477 -0.62 -14.93 -5.78
C PHE A 477 -1.58 -13.79 -5.42
N ALA A 478 -2.66 -13.62 -6.19
CA ALA A 478 -3.66 -12.60 -5.91
C ALA A 478 -4.39 -12.84 -4.58
N PHE A 479 -4.65 -14.10 -4.22
CA PHE A 479 -5.15 -14.47 -2.89
C PHE A 479 -4.18 -14.04 -1.77
N GLY A 480 -2.89 -14.35 -1.91
CA GLY A 480 -1.86 -13.97 -0.95
C GLY A 480 -1.74 -12.45 -0.78
N VAL A 481 -1.78 -11.71 -1.88
CA VAL A 481 -1.85 -10.24 -1.85
C VAL A 481 -3.09 -9.76 -1.11
N GLY A 482 -4.27 -10.31 -1.43
CA GLY A 482 -5.52 -9.93 -0.76
C GLY A 482 -5.49 -10.18 0.75
N ALA A 483 -4.95 -11.33 1.17
CA ALA A 483 -4.81 -11.69 2.58
C ALA A 483 -3.82 -10.74 3.29
N ALA A 484 -2.70 -10.41 2.67
CA ALA A 484 -1.73 -9.47 3.22
C ALA A 484 -2.30 -8.04 3.35
N VAL A 485 -3.06 -7.57 2.35
CA VAL A 485 -3.73 -6.26 2.42
C VAL A 485 -4.76 -6.26 3.55
N SER A 486 -5.61 -7.28 3.67
CA SER A 486 -6.59 -7.39 4.75
C SER A 486 -5.92 -7.42 6.13
N LEU A 487 -4.84 -8.19 6.30
CA LEU A 487 -4.06 -8.20 7.53
C LEU A 487 -3.50 -6.82 7.86
N ALA A 488 -3.12 -6.01 6.88
CA ALA A 488 -2.60 -4.67 7.09
C ALA A 488 -3.68 -3.60 7.34
N GLN A 489 -4.98 -3.91 7.25
CA GLN A 489 -6.03 -2.90 7.43
C GLN A 489 -6.23 -2.52 8.90
N TYR A 490 -5.80 -1.32 9.24
CA TYR A 490 -6.00 -0.71 10.56
C TYR A 490 -7.35 0.02 10.67
N LEU A 491 -7.53 1.09 9.90
CA LEU A 491 -8.64 2.02 10.09
C LEU A 491 -10.04 1.43 9.82
N PRO A 492 -10.26 0.60 8.77
CA PRO A 492 -11.55 -0.06 8.57
C PRO A 492 -11.89 -1.00 9.73
N THR A 493 -10.90 -1.74 10.21
CA THR A 493 -11.04 -2.65 11.34
C THR A 493 -11.39 -1.91 12.61
N LEU A 494 -10.73 -0.78 12.88
CA LEU A 494 -10.95 -0.02 14.10
C LEU A 494 -12.29 0.72 14.09
N LEU A 495 -12.64 1.35 12.96
CA LEU A 495 -13.88 2.13 12.84
C LEU A 495 -15.15 1.25 12.87
N PHE A 496 -15.16 0.14 12.12
CA PHE A 496 -16.31 -0.77 12.09
C PHE A 496 -16.23 -1.88 13.13
N GLY A 497 -15.09 -2.05 13.78
CA GLY A 497 -14.93 -2.97 14.92
C GLY A 497 -15.22 -2.30 16.26
N ALA A 498 -15.03 -0.98 16.37
CA ALA A 498 -15.18 -0.19 17.59
C ALA A 498 -14.54 -0.83 18.83
N GLY A 499 -13.34 -1.39 18.67
CA GLY A 499 -12.61 -2.11 19.73
C GLY A 499 -13.16 -3.51 20.08
N ARG A 500 -14.32 -3.91 19.57
CA ARG A 500 -14.89 -5.27 19.74
C ARG A 500 -14.24 -6.30 18.81
N VAL A 501 -13.71 -5.83 17.68
CA VAL A 501 -12.93 -6.63 16.74
C VAL A 501 -11.46 -6.26 16.89
N VAL A 502 -10.72 -7.09 17.62
CA VAL A 502 -9.30 -6.87 17.89
C VAL A 502 -8.48 -7.76 16.96
N THR A 503 -7.53 -7.16 16.24
CA THR A 503 -6.62 -7.85 15.33
C THR A 503 -5.18 -7.55 15.71
N ILE A 504 -4.24 -8.34 15.18
CA ILE A 504 -2.80 -8.11 15.40
C ILE A 504 -2.40 -6.70 14.96
N THR A 505 -3.00 -6.17 13.90
CA THR A 505 -2.70 -4.83 13.39
C THR A 505 -3.23 -3.72 14.29
N THR A 506 -4.44 -3.85 14.84
CA THR A 506 -4.97 -2.85 15.77
C THR A 506 -4.17 -2.82 17.08
N GLU A 507 -3.76 -3.99 17.59
CA GLU A 507 -2.87 -4.09 18.77
C GLU A 507 -1.46 -3.57 18.47
N ALA A 508 -0.90 -3.89 17.30
CA ALA A 508 0.42 -3.41 16.89
C ALA A 508 0.48 -1.88 16.84
N VAL A 509 -0.57 -1.23 16.33
CA VAL A 509 -0.64 0.24 16.33
C VAL A 509 -0.85 0.80 17.73
N ALA A 510 -1.75 0.22 18.53
CA ALA A 510 -2.04 0.67 19.89
C ALA A 510 -0.81 0.58 20.82
N ILE A 511 -0.04 -0.52 20.73
CA ILE A 511 1.16 -0.73 21.53
C ILE A 511 2.36 0.01 20.93
N GLY A 512 2.45 0.07 19.61
CA GLY A 512 3.53 0.76 18.88
C GLY A 512 3.54 2.27 19.08
N SER A 513 2.38 2.88 19.30
CA SER A 513 2.28 4.30 19.69
C SER A 513 2.58 4.55 21.18
N GLY A 514 2.59 3.50 22.00
CA GLY A 514 2.93 3.53 23.43
C GLY A 514 4.43 3.43 23.71
N LEU A 515 4.80 3.32 24.99
CA LEU A 515 6.20 3.35 25.44
C LEU A 515 6.87 1.95 25.54
N ASN A 516 6.10 0.86 25.41
CA ASN A 516 6.63 -0.49 25.57
C ASN A 516 7.19 -1.05 24.26
N ARG A 517 8.46 -0.73 23.98
CA ARG A 517 9.19 -1.18 22.78
C ARG A 517 9.25 -2.70 22.61
N ARG A 518 9.25 -3.47 23.71
CA ARG A 518 9.37 -4.93 23.65
C ARG A 518 8.11 -5.56 23.09
N LEU A 519 6.96 -5.14 23.62
CA LEU A 519 5.66 -5.58 23.10
C LEU A 519 5.44 -5.05 21.67
N ALA A 520 5.82 -3.80 21.37
CA ALA A 520 5.74 -3.27 20.01
C ALA A 520 6.57 -4.11 19.02
N GLY A 521 7.79 -4.51 19.38
CA GLY A 521 8.62 -5.39 18.55
C GLY A 521 8.01 -6.78 18.35
N LEU A 522 7.39 -7.33 19.39
CA LEU A 522 6.69 -8.61 19.34
C LEU A 522 5.47 -8.54 18.39
N TYR A 523 4.56 -7.58 18.59
CA TYR A 523 3.39 -7.41 17.73
C TYR A 523 3.78 -7.06 16.28
N GLY A 524 4.79 -6.22 16.08
CA GLY A 524 5.35 -5.94 14.75
C GLY A 524 5.92 -7.19 14.07
N LEU A 525 6.58 -8.07 14.84
CA LEU A 525 7.08 -9.35 14.32
C LEU A 525 5.93 -10.33 13.99
N LEU A 526 4.90 -10.43 14.83
CA LEU A 526 3.71 -11.25 14.52
C LEU A 526 3.00 -10.76 13.26
N GLN A 527 2.84 -9.45 13.15
CA GLN A 527 2.22 -8.83 11.98
C GLN A 527 3.02 -9.11 10.71
N LEU A 528 4.35 -9.24 10.80
CA LEU A 528 5.20 -9.66 9.69
C LEU A 528 5.10 -11.17 9.38
N LEU A 529 5.18 -12.03 10.40
CA LEU A 529 5.28 -13.48 10.22
C LEU A 529 4.03 -14.07 9.55
N LEU A 530 2.85 -13.52 9.85
CA LEU A 530 1.58 -14.07 9.36
C LEU A 530 1.42 -13.91 7.83
N PRO A 531 1.57 -12.71 7.22
CA PRO A 531 1.63 -12.58 5.77
C PRO A 531 2.75 -13.39 5.12
N LEU A 532 3.96 -13.42 5.72
CA LEU A 532 5.08 -14.20 5.18
C LEU A 532 4.74 -15.69 5.10
N PHE A 533 4.07 -16.23 6.12
CA PHE A 533 3.59 -17.61 6.13
C PHE A 533 2.59 -17.86 5.00
N ILE A 534 1.60 -16.97 4.83
CA ILE A 534 0.61 -17.07 3.74
C ILE A 534 1.29 -17.00 2.38
N TYR A 535 2.22 -16.07 2.17
CA TYR A 535 2.98 -15.97 0.91
C TYR A 535 3.85 -17.21 0.67
N GLY A 536 4.48 -17.76 1.71
CA GLY A 536 5.23 -19.01 1.63
C GLY A 536 4.36 -20.16 1.12
N LEU A 537 3.15 -20.31 1.68
CA LEU A 537 2.17 -21.29 1.22
C LEU A 537 1.73 -21.04 -0.22
N VAL A 538 1.44 -19.79 -0.57
CA VAL A 538 1.02 -19.36 -1.92
C VAL A 538 2.10 -19.62 -2.98
N LEU A 539 3.38 -19.51 -2.65
CA LEU A 539 4.48 -19.83 -3.56
C LEU A 539 4.74 -21.34 -3.67
N TRP A 540 4.46 -22.09 -2.61
CA TRP A 540 4.68 -23.54 -2.55
C TRP A 540 3.56 -24.36 -3.21
N LEU A 541 2.30 -23.99 -2.98
CA LEU A 541 1.11 -24.74 -3.39
C LEU A 541 0.92 -24.90 -4.92
N PRO A 542 1.18 -23.89 -5.79
CA PRO A 542 0.98 -24.03 -7.23
C PRO A 542 1.79 -25.18 -7.85
N ARG A 543 3.00 -25.44 -7.32
CA ARG A 543 3.89 -26.52 -7.77
C ARG A 543 3.33 -27.92 -7.49
N ARG A 544 2.41 -28.03 -6.53
CA ARG A 544 1.71 -29.28 -6.17
C ARG A 544 0.42 -29.44 -6.96
N ILE A 545 -0.31 -28.34 -7.20
CA ILE A 545 -1.56 -28.35 -7.96
C ILE A 545 -1.32 -28.71 -9.43
N ASN A 546 -0.24 -28.19 -10.04
CA ASN A 546 0.08 -28.48 -11.43
C ASN A 546 1.60 -28.74 -11.59
N PRO A 547 2.02 -29.99 -11.89
CA PRO A 547 3.42 -30.33 -12.08
C PRO A 547 4.11 -29.53 -13.19
N ALA A 548 3.37 -29.06 -14.20
CA ALA A 548 3.90 -28.20 -15.26
C ALA A 548 4.33 -26.82 -14.74
N LEU A 549 3.86 -26.42 -13.55
CA LEU A 549 4.21 -25.20 -12.84
C LEU A 549 5.39 -25.40 -11.87
N ARG A 550 6.30 -26.35 -12.10
CA ARG A 550 7.51 -26.51 -11.28
C ARG A 550 8.66 -25.57 -11.66
N HIS A 551 8.69 -25.09 -12.91
CA HIS A 551 9.76 -24.25 -13.46
C HIS A 551 9.57 -22.75 -13.28
#